data_AF-A0A660MHU3-F1
#
_entry.id   AF-A0A660MHU3-F1
#
_cell.length_a   1.000
_cell.length_b   1.000
_cell.length_c   1.000
_cell.angle_alpha   90.00
_cell.angle_beta   90.00
_cell.angle_gamma   90.00
#
_symmetry.space_group_name_H-M   'P 1'
#
loop_
_entity.id
_entity.type
_entity.pdbx_description
1 polymer ?
#
loop_
_entity_poly.entity_id
_entity_poly.type
_entity_poly.pdbx_seq_one_letter_code
_entity_poly.pdbx_strand_id
1 'polypeptide(L)'
;MLTPLLNTALLGTGKQPYRPDATTPAALSAAWEALTDSSAERRTYRYAALAFAYTYGGQPPAHSAEGWHPIPPAPAAEDALPPEAVAILADWFRHKRLHLLHYAFARLRERGLALPTALLPETTAHAQKHPADITDSLLGARGRWLFAEAGLRQSAAPDDEDWQLLPFAARKDWLTRLRHANPDQAREQLATIWSSAPANHRQDYISILADKLTAADQPFLTAALKDRSKAVKESAHRLLMRLPDSAPVQQHLAWLRERLAWQDANGWQYLDAPYTAEMKAAGIEEISPLKEESDAAWQLRQIIL
;
A
#
# COMPACT_ATOMS: atom_id res chain seq x y z
N MET A 1 7.31 4.63 37.20
CA MET A 1 8.41 4.19 38.10
C MET A 1 9.76 4.78 37.72
N LEU A 2 10.30 4.55 36.51
CA LEU A 2 11.63 5.06 36.14
C LEU A 2 11.66 6.56 35.81
N THR A 3 10.57 7.11 35.27
CA THR A 3 10.49 8.52 34.84
C THR A 3 10.73 9.53 35.97
N PRO A 4 10.15 9.38 37.18
CA PRO A 4 10.45 10.28 38.30
C PRO A 4 11.92 10.24 38.74
N LEU A 5 12.57 9.07 38.70
CA LEU A 5 13.99 8.93 39.03
C LEU A 5 14.89 9.62 37.99
N LEU A 6 14.54 9.51 36.71
CA LEU A 6 15.21 10.22 35.62
C LEU A 6 15.04 11.74 35.78
N ASN A 7 13.85 12.21 36.14
CA ASN A 7 13.59 13.63 36.37
C ASN A 7 14.41 14.17 37.55
N THR A 8 14.52 13.41 38.64
CA THR A 8 15.40 13.76 39.77
C THR A 8 16.87 13.82 39.36
N ALA A 9 17.34 12.90 38.50
CA ALA A 9 18.70 12.94 37.98
C ALA A 9 18.95 14.17 37.09
N LEU A 10 17.98 14.57 36.25
CA LEU A 10 18.09 15.73 35.36
C LEU A 10 18.03 17.07 36.10
N LEU A 11 17.19 17.18 37.12
CA LEU A 11 16.98 18.42 37.89
C LEU A 11 17.97 18.58 39.05
N GLY A 12 18.63 17.50 39.43
CA GLY A 12 19.62 17.43 40.51
C GLY A 12 19.03 16.92 41.82
N THR A 13 19.69 15.94 42.42
CA THR A 13 19.22 15.22 43.62
C THR A 13 19.12 16.09 44.88
N GLY A 14 19.80 17.24 44.90
CA GLY A 14 19.69 18.25 45.97
C GLY A 14 18.52 19.23 45.81
N LYS A 15 18.08 19.52 44.58
CA LYS A 15 16.98 20.46 44.31
C LYS A 15 15.62 19.77 44.37
N GLN A 16 15.55 18.52 43.91
CA GLN A 16 14.33 17.72 43.94
C GLN A 16 14.65 16.28 44.38
N PRO A 17 14.75 16.04 45.71
CA PRO A 17 15.02 14.72 46.22
C PRO A 17 13.87 13.77 45.86
N TYR A 18 14.22 12.60 45.31
CA TYR A 18 13.25 11.55 45.04
C TYR A 18 12.74 10.94 46.35
N ARG A 19 11.45 10.60 46.39
CA ARG A 19 10.84 9.75 47.41
C ARG A 19 9.86 8.78 46.74
N PRO A 20 9.82 7.51 47.17
CA PRO A 20 8.74 6.60 46.82
C PRO A 20 7.38 7.20 47.20
N ASP A 21 6.38 6.95 46.37
CA ASP A 21 4.99 7.32 46.62
C ASP A 21 4.14 6.07 46.90
N ALA A 22 2.85 6.29 47.15
CA ALA A 22 1.89 5.20 47.41
C ALA A 22 1.73 4.24 46.22
N THR A 23 2.18 4.62 45.01
CA THR A 23 2.11 3.75 43.83
C THR A 23 3.33 2.86 43.68
N THR A 24 4.39 3.09 44.47
CA THR A 24 5.64 2.33 44.41
C THR A 24 5.45 0.89 44.92
N PRO A 25 5.97 -0.15 44.23
CA PRO A 25 5.74 -1.54 44.62
C PRO A 25 6.42 -1.81 45.96
N ALA A 26 5.79 -2.61 46.81
CA ALA A 26 6.24 -2.85 48.19
C ALA A 26 7.72 -3.26 48.28
N ALA A 27 8.21 -4.09 47.35
CA ALA A 27 9.62 -4.51 47.29
C ALA A 27 10.59 -3.34 47.08
N LEU A 28 10.23 -2.37 46.24
CA LEU A 28 11.04 -1.17 46.02
C LEU A 28 10.90 -0.18 47.18
N SER A 29 9.71 -0.03 47.76
CA SER A 29 9.53 0.78 48.97
C SER A 29 10.40 0.29 50.12
N ALA A 30 10.46 -1.04 50.35
CA ALA A 30 11.34 -1.64 51.33
C ALA A 30 12.83 -1.44 51.00
N ALA A 31 13.20 -1.56 49.71
CA ALA A 31 14.56 -1.32 49.25
C ALA A 31 14.99 0.14 49.46
N TRP A 32 14.07 1.11 49.29
CA TRP A 32 14.35 2.53 49.56
C TRP A 32 14.66 2.78 51.04
N GLU A 33 13.88 2.20 51.95
CA GLU A 33 14.08 2.30 53.40
C GLU A 33 15.40 1.67 53.85
N ALA A 34 15.82 0.58 53.20
CA ALA A 34 17.08 -0.11 53.50
C ALA A 34 18.34 0.65 53.04
N LEU A 35 18.21 1.68 52.19
CA LEU A 35 19.36 2.47 51.74
C LEU A 35 19.75 3.51 52.79
N THR A 36 20.92 3.31 53.42
CA THR A 36 21.46 4.18 54.47
C THR A 36 22.48 5.23 53.96
N ASP A 37 22.58 5.42 52.65
CA ASP A 37 23.51 6.37 52.05
C ASP A 37 23.18 7.83 52.47
N SER A 38 24.16 8.53 53.07
CA SER A 38 24.02 9.92 53.50
C SER A 38 24.02 10.92 52.33
N SER A 39 24.62 10.54 51.19
CA SER A 39 24.58 11.32 49.96
C SER A 39 23.28 11.01 49.20
N ALA A 40 22.46 12.05 48.98
CA ALA A 40 21.25 11.95 48.18
C ALA A 40 21.52 11.46 46.75
N GLU A 41 22.67 11.81 46.18
CA GLU A 41 23.11 11.36 44.86
C GLU A 41 23.37 9.84 44.85
N ARG A 42 24.19 9.33 45.77
CA ARG A 42 24.48 7.89 45.84
C ARG A 42 23.25 7.06 46.14
N ARG A 43 22.40 7.55 47.07
CA ARG A 43 21.14 6.89 47.41
C ARG A 43 20.22 6.79 46.19
N THR A 44 20.06 7.88 45.45
CA THR A 44 19.23 7.91 44.24
C THR A 44 19.80 7.00 43.15
N TYR A 45 21.11 7.02 42.92
CA TYR A 45 21.75 6.17 41.91
C TYR A 45 21.58 4.68 42.20
N ARG A 46 21.83 4.25 43.45
CA ARG A 46 21.64 2.86 43.89
C ARG A 46 20.18 2.43 43.78
N TYR A 47 19.26 3.30 44.21
CA TYR A 47 17.85 3.04 44.07
C TYR A 47 17.41 2.94 42.60
N ALA A 48 17.95 3.77 41.71
CA ALA A 48 17.68 3.71 40.28
C ALA A 48 18.14 2.39 39.65
N ALA A 49 19.30 1.86 40.06
CA ALA A 49 19.77 0.56 39.62
C ALA A 49 18.84 -0.58 40.06
N LEU A 50 18.35 -0.55 41.31
CA LEU A 50 17.39 -1.51 41.85
C LEU A 50 16.03 -1.41 41.15
N ALA A 51 15.52 -0.19 40.97
CA ALA A 51 14.27 0.08 40.27
C ALA A 51 14.35 -0.40 38.82
N PHE A 52 15.48 -0.18 38.13
CA PHE A 52 15.73 -0.67 36.79
C PHE A 52 15.68 -2.20 36.74
N ALA A 53 16.45 -2.88 37.60
CA ALA A 53 16.47 -4.34 37.67
C ALA A 53 15.08 -4.92 37.98
N TYR A 54 14.34 -4.32 38.91
CA TYR A 54 12.96 -4.71 39.23
C TYR A 54 12.03 -4.53 38.02
N THR A 55 12.11 -3.40 37.32
CA THR A 55 11.26 -3.18 36.13
C THR A 55 11.62 -4.08 34.97
N TYR A 56 12.91 -4.43 34.83
CA TYR A 56 13.40 -5.25 33.73
C TYR A 56 13.10 -6.74 33.96
N GLY A 57 13.26 -7.25 35.19
CA GLY A 57 13.15 -8.67 35.51
C GLY A 57 11.96 -9.08 36.39
N GLY A 58 11.24 -8.13 37.00
CA GLY A 58 10.17 -8.41 37.96
C GLY A 58 8.75 -8.19 37.45
N GLN A 59 8.58 -7.87 36.17
CA GLN A 59 7.24 -7.74 35.57
C GLN A 59 6.68 -9.14 35.29
N PRO A 60 5.55 -9.53 35.91
CA PRO A 60 4.84 -10.70 35.43
C PRO A 60 4.40 -10.44 33.98
N PRO A 61 4.31 -11.48 33.13
CA PRO A 61 3.77 -11.35 31.79
C PRO A 61 2.42 -10.60 31.83
N ALA A 62 2.19 -9.67 30.89
CA ALA A 62 1.00 -8.83 30.90
C ALA A 62 -0.30 -9.67 30.96
N HIS A 63 -1.12 -9.47 31.99
CA HIS A 63 -2.39 -10.18 32.11
C HIS A 63 -3.34 -9.73 30.99
N SER A 64 -3.67 -10.66 30.10
CA SER A 64 -4.72 -10.52 29.09
C SER A 64 -6.04 -11.06 29.67
N ALA A 65 -7.16 -10.35 29.45
CA ALA A 65 -8.49 -10.81 29.83
C ALA A 65 -8.89 -12.12 29.12
N GLU A 66 -8.30 -12.38 27.95
CA GLU A 66 -8.51 -13.58 27.13
C GLU A 66 -7.47 -14.68 27.42
N GLY A 67 -6.52 -14.43 28.33
CA GLY A 67 -5.45 -15.36 28.67
C GLY A 67 -4.30 -15.37 27.67
N TRP A 68 -3.44 -16.37 27.78
CA TRP A 68 -2.29 -16.59 26.91
C TRP A 68 -2.66 -17.56 25.80
N HIS A 69 -2.43 -17.17 24.55
CA HIS A 69 -2.61 -18.04 23.41
C HIS A 69 -1.25 -18.60 22.94
N PRO A 70 -1.14 -19.93 22.74
CA PRO A 70 0.07 -20.51 22.18
C PRO A 70 0.21 -20.08 20.71
N ILE A 71 1.38 -19.54 20.38
CA ILE A 71 1.74 -19.26 18.98
C ILE A 71 2.12 -20.60 18.32
N PRO A 72 1.55 -20.95 17.15
CA PRO A 72 1.92 -22.17 16.43
C PRO A 72 3.42 -22.15 16.08
N PRO A 73 4.09 -23.31 16.04
CA PRO A 73 5.52 -23.38 15.74
C PRO A 73 5.81 -22.85 14.33
N ALA A 74 6.94 -22.12 14.19
CA ALA A 74 7.36 -21.57 12.92
C ALA A 74 7.63 -22.70 11.89
N PRO A 75 7.06 -22.61 10.67
CA PRO A 75 7.33 -23.58 9.59
C PRO A 75 8.82 -23.72 9.28
N ALA A 76 9.20 -24.82 8.60
CA ALA A 76 10.57 -25.00 8.11
C ALA A 76 10.98 -23.85 7.17
N ALA A 77 12.27 -23.50 7.17
CA ALA A 77 12.82 -22.52 6.24
C ALA A 77 13.00 -23.17 4.86
N GLU A 78 12.53 -22.48 3.82
CA GLU A 78 12.60 -22.91 2.43
C GLU A 78 13.38 -21.84 1.63
N ASP A 79 14.61 -21.59 2.05
CA ASP A 79 15.46 -20.56 1.43
C ASP A 79 16.04 -21.09 0.12
N ALA A 80 15.68 -20.45 -0.99
CA ALA A 80 16.13 -20.83 -2.34
C ALA A 80 17.24 -19.92 -2.91
N LEU A 81 17.59 -18.83 -2.21
CA LEU A 81 18.61 -17.90 -2.68
C LEU A 81 20.03 -18.35 -2.31
N PRO A 82 21.02 -18.16 -3.20
CA PRO A 82 22.41 -18.43 -2.87
C PRO A 82 22.93 -17.42 -1.83
N PRO A 83 23.89 -17.82 -0.96
CA PRO A 83 24.39 -16.98 0.13
C PRO A 83 24.88 -15.60 -0.30
N GLU A 84 25.47 -15.48 -1.48
CA GLU A 84 25.96 -14.22 -2.03
C GLU A 84 24.81 -13.24 -2.30
N ALA A 85 23.67 -13.73 -2.81
CA ALA A 85 22.49 -12.91 -3.02
C ALA A 85 21.88 -12.46 -1.69
N VAL A 86 21.89 -13.33 -0.68
CA VAL A 86 21.46 -12.97 0.69
C VAL A 86 22.33 -11.85 1.25
N ALA A 87 23.66 -11.93 1.08
CA ALA A 87 24.59 -10.90 1.54
C ALA A 87 24.37 -9.55 0.84
N ILE A 88 24.12 -9.56 -0.48
CA ILE A 88 23.80 -8.34 -1.25
C ILE A 88 22.50 -7.70 -0.75
N LEU A 89 21.44 -8.50 -0.55
CA LEU A 89 20.18 -7.99 -0.02
C LEU A 89 20.34 -7.42 1.40
N ALA A 90 21.12 -8.09 2.25
CA ALA A 90 21.43 -7.62 3.60
C ALA A 90 22.12 -6.24 3.58
N ASP A 91 23.10 -6.06 2.68
CA ASP A 91 23.77 -4.76 2.47
C ASP A 91 22.77 -3.68 2.06
N TRP A 92 21.87 -4.00 1.12
CA TRP A 92 20.89 -3.04 0.62
C TRP A 92 19.85 -2.64 1.68
N PHE A 93 19.39 -3.58 2.52
CA PHE A 93 18.56 -3.27 3.68
C PHE A 93 19.30 -2.40 4.69
N ARG A 94 20.54 -2.78 5.05
CA ARG A 94 21.38 -2.04 6.02
C ARG A 94 21.61 -0.59 5.60
N HIS A 95 21.92 -0.38 4.33
CA HIS A 95 22.18 0.94 3.76
C HIS A 95 20.94 1.64 3.21
N LYS A 96 19.74 1.08 3.41
CA LYS A 96 18.45 1.64 2.97
C LYS A 96 18.44 2.03 1.49
N ARG A 97 19.02 1.20 0.63
CA ARG A 97 19.09 1.44 -0.82
C ARG A 97 17.76 1.10 -1.49
N LEU A 98 16.74 1.93 -1.25
CA LEU A 98 15.34 1.65 -1.61
C LEU A 98 15.15 1.29 -3.09
N HIS A 99 15.80 1.99 -4.01
CA HIS A 99 15.72 1.71 -5.45
C HIS A 99 16.24 0.31 -5.81
N LEU A 100 17.32 -0.16 -5.16
CA LEU A 100 17.85 -1.51 -5.36
C LEU A 100 16.96 -2.57 -4.72
N LEU A 101 16.37 -2.27 -3.55
CA LEU A 101 15.39 -3.16 -2.91
C LEU A 101 14.15 -3.34 -3.78
N HIS A 102 13.59 -2.25 -4.32
CA HIS A 102 12.45 -2.33 -5.24
C HIS A 102 12.77 -3.11 -6.51
N TYR A 103 13.96 -2.92 -7.07
CA TYR A 103 14.46 -3.73 -8.18
C TYR A 103 14.53 -5.22 -7.78
N ALA A 104 15.10 -5.54 -6.62
CA ALA A 104 15.23 -6.90 -6.13
C ALA A 104 13.87 -7.56 -5.92
N PHE A 105 12.94 -6.84 -5.28
CA PHE A 105 11.58 -7.31 -5.03
C PHE A 105 10.83 -7.60 -6.32
N ALA A 106 11.00 -6.77 -7.36
CA ALA A 106 10.45 -7.07 -8.68
C ALA A 106 11.05 -8.36 -9.27
N ARG A 107 12.38 -8.52 -9.23
CA ARG A 107 13.06 -9.73 -9.75
C ARG A 107 12.71 -11.01 -9.01
N LEU A 108 12.55 -10.93 -7.69
CA LEU A 108 12.14 -12.06 -6.87
C LEU A 108 10.71 -12.50 -7.21
N ARG A 109 9.78 -11.56 -7.35
CA ARG A 109 8.39 -11.85 -7.76
C ARG A 109 8.32 -12.48 -9.15
N GLU A 110 9.03 -11.91 -10.13
CA GLU A 110 9.10 -12.45 -11.50
C GLU A 110 9.58 -13.91 -11.53
N ARG A 111 10.44 -14.30 -10.58
CA ARG A 111 11.01 -15.65 -10.48
C ARG A 111 10.31 -16.55 -9.47
N GLY A 112 9.25 -16.06 -8.80
CA GLY A 112 8.56 -16.80 -7.73
C GLY A 112 9.46 -17.11 -6.54
N LEU A 113 10.47 -16.28 -6.27
CA LEU A 113 11.40 -16.44 -5.16
C LEU A 113 10.98 -15.57 -3.97
N ALA A 114 11.15 -16.10 -2.77
CA ALA A 114 10.90 -15.38 -1.52
C ALA A 114 12.17 -14.71 -0.98
N LEU A 115 11.98 -13.74 -0.08
CA LEU A 115 13.07 -13.18 0.72
C LEU A 115 13.60 -14.25 1.70
N PRO A 116 14.93 -14.38 1.85
CA PRO A 116 15.55 -15.35 2.75
C PRO A 116 15.11 -15.16 4.20
N THR A 117 14.95 -16.27 4.91
CA THR A 117 14.59 -16.31 6.33
C THR A 117 15.55 -15.48 7.20
N ALA A 118 16.83 -15.48 6.85
CA ALA A 118 17.87 -14.69 7.53
C ALA A 118 17.62 -13.17 7.49
N LEU A 119 16.83 -12.68 6.54
CA LEU A 119 16.51 -11.25 6.35
C LEU A 119 15.11 -10.88 6.86
N LEU A 120 14.42 -11.77 7.58
CA LEU A 120 13.10 -11.47 8.13
C LEU A 120 13.09 -10.26 9.07
N PRO A 121 14.08 -10.04 9.97
CA PRO A 121 14.10 -8.85 10.80
C PRO A 121 14.11 -7.55 9.99
N GLU A 122 14.96 -7.47 8.96
CA GLU A 122 15.06 -6.34 8.05
C GLU A 122 13.78 -6.18 7.21
N THR A 123 13.24 -7.30 6.72
CA THR A 123 11.99 -7.34 5.94
C THR A 123 10.81 -6.83 6.75
N THR A 124 10.70 -7.24 8.02
CA THR A 124 9.69 -6.78 8.98
C THR A 124 9.84 -5.28 9.27
N ALA A 125 11.05 -4.81 9.56
CA ALA A 125 11.32 -3.39 9.81
C ALA A 125 11.03 -2.51 8.57
N HIS A 126 11.28 -3.04 7.36
CA HIS A 126 10.94 -2.39 6.10
C HIS A 126 9.44 -2.33 5.89
N ALA A 127 8.73 -3.45 6.06
CA ALA A 127 7.28 -3.55 5.88
C ALA A 127 6.50 -2.64 6.82
N GLN A 128 6.99 -2.39 8.04
CA GLN A 128 6.35 -1.42 8.96
C GLN A 128 6.35 0.01 8.41
N LYS A 129 7.36 0.39 7.62
CA LYS A 129 7.47 1.73 7.01
C LYS A 129 6.89 1.79 5.60
N HIS A 130 6.99 0.68 4.88
CA HIS A 130 6.60 0.54 3.48
C HIS A 130 5.78 -0.74 3.28
N PRO A 131 4.53 -0.79 3.78
CA PRO A 131 3.75 -2.02 3.85
C PRO A 131 3.42 -2.63 2.48
N ALA A 132 3.31 -1.80 1.44
CA ALA A 132 3.03 -2.21 0.07
C ALA A 132 4.20 -2.90 -0.65
N ASP A 133 5.45 -2.71 -0.17
CA ASP A 133 6.64 -3.22 -0.86
C ASP A 133 6.82 -4.73 -0.67
N ILE A 134 6.42 -5.26 0.49
CA ILE A 134 6.59 -6.66 0.86
C ILE A 134 5.31 -7.43 0.59
N THR A 135 5.13 -7.99 -0.60
CA THR A 135 3.93 -8.79 -0.91
C THR A 135 4.03 -10.23 -0.39
N ASP A 136 2.92 -10.96 -0.30
CA ASP A 136 2.93 -12.38 0.15
C ASP A 136 3.79 -13.28 -0.74
N SER A 137 3.92 -12.93 -2.02
CA SER A 137 4.80 -13.63 -2.96
C SER A 137 6.29 -13.48 -2.63
N LEU A 138 6.67 -12.45 -1.86
CA LEU A 138 8.03 -12.26 -1.37
C LEU A 138 8.27 -12.93 -0.01
N LEU A 139 7.25 -13.53 0.60
CA LEU A 139 7.37 -14.19 1.89
C LEU A 139 7.32 -15.71 1.69
N GLY A 140 8.33 -16.42 2.19
CA GLY A 140 8.27 -17.88 2.32
C GLY A 140 7.29 -18.28 3.42
N ALA A 141 7.10 -19.59 3.65
CA ALA A 141 6.18 -20.09 4.69
C ALA A 141 6.44 -19.47 6.07
N ARG A 142 7.70 -19.39 6.49
CA ARG A 142 8.12 -18.77 7.76
C ARG A 142 7.91 -17.25 7.79
N GLY A 143 8.10 -16.56 6.68
CA GLY A 143 7.83 -15.13 6.58
C GLY A 143 6.35 -14.81 6.72
N ARG A 144 5.48 -15.58 6.06
CA ARG A 144 4.02 -15.45 6.19
C ARG A 144 3.55 -15.73 7.61
N TRP A 145 4.06 -16.80 8.22
CA TRP A 145 3.82 -17.12 9.63
C TRP A 145 4.20 -15.94 10.55
N LEU A 146 5.43 -15.43 10.43
CA LEU A 146 5.89 -14.32 11.26
C LEU A 146 5.05 -13.06 11.06
N PHE A 147 4.70 -12.74 9.81
CA PHE A 147 3.91 -11.55 9.50
C PHE A 147 2.48 -11.62 10.05
N ALA A 148 1.88 -12.81 10.07
CA ALA A 148 0.57 -13.03 10.70
C ALA A 148 0.65 -12.88 12.23
N GLU A 149 1.59 -13.58 12.88
CA GLU A 149 1.74 -13.56 14.34
C GLU A 149 2.19 -12.19 14.88
N ALA A 150 2.98 -11.44 14.11
CA ALA A 150 3.39 -10.09 14.46
C ALA A 150 2.33 -9.01 14.17
N GLY A 151 1.15 -9.39 13.63
CA GLY A 151 0.09 -8.46 13.25
C GLY A 151 0.47 -7.52 12.11
N LEU A 152 1.51 -7.84 11.34
CA LEU A 152 1.97 -7.06 10.18
C LEU A 152 1.16 -7.38 8.93
N ARG A 153 0.42 -8.49 8.95
CA ARG A 153 -0.64 -8.81 8.00
C ARG A 153 -1.90 -9.03 8.81
N GLN A 154 -2.96 -8.35 8.42
CA GLN A 154 -4.29 -8.88 8.73
C GLN A 154 -4.38 -10.17 7.92
N SER A 155 -4.45 -11.30 8.60
CA SER A 155 -4.78 -12.57 7.99
C SER A 155 -6.11 -12.38 7.27
N ALA A 156 -6.06 -12.15 5.96
CA ALA A 156 -7.19 -12.46 5.11
C ALA A 156 -7.18 -13.99 5.00
N ALA A 157 -7.65 -14.66 6.05
CA ALA A 157 -8.15 -16.00 5.91
C ALA A 157 -9.22 -15.97 4.78
N PRO A 158 -9.28 -17.00 3.94
CA PRO A 158 -10.29 -17.07 2.89
C PRO A 158 -11.67 -17.22 3.53
N ASP A 159 -12.62 -16.43 3.01
CA ASP A 159 -14.06 -16.68 2.97
C ASP A 159 -14.78 -16.92 4.31
N ASP A 160 -15.19 -15.81 4.96
CA ASP A 160 -16.45 -15.76 5.74
C ASP A 160 -16.81 -14.33 6.18
N GLU A 161 -15.87 -13.38 6.15
CA GLU A 161 -16.21 -11.97 6.32
C GLU A 161 -16.77 -11.42 4.99
N ASP A 162 -18.04 -11.01 4.99
CA ASP A 162 -18.67 -10.39 3.82
C ASP A 162 -17.84 -9.17 3.42
N TRP A 163 -17.10 -9.31 2.30
CA TRP A 163 -16.16 -8.30 1.84
C TRP A 163 -16.84 -6.92 1.70
N GLN A 164 -18.16 -6.88 1.48
CA GLN A 164 -18.92 -5.65 1.36
C GLN A 164 -18.96 -4.82 2.66
N LEU A 165 -18.79 -5.46 3.81
CA LEU A 165 -18.75 -4.82 5.13
C LEU A 165 -17.36 -4.25 5.47
N LEU A 166 -16.33 -4.61 4.69
CA LEU A 166 -14.98 -4.12 4.93
C LEU A 166 -14.90 -2.59 4.75
N PRO A 167 -13.99 -1.92 5.49
CA PRO A 167 -13.64 -0.53 5.21
C PRO A 167 -13.23 -0.34 3.75
N PHE A 168 -13.43 0.87 3.22
CA PHE A 168 -13.19 1.18 1.80
C PHE A 168 -11.82 0.71 1.28
N ALA A 169 -10.74 0.98 2.02
CA ALA A 169 -9.39 0.57 1.62
C ALA A 169 -9.28 -0.96 1.47
N ALA A 170 -9.78 -1.72 2.44
CA ALA A 170 -9.77 -3.17 2.43
C ALA A 170 -10.67 -3.75 1.31
N ARG A 171 -11.80 -3.12 1.00
CA ARG A 171 -12.63 -3.48 -0.16
C ARG A 171 -11.92 -3.27 -1.48
N LYS A 172 -11.25 -2.12 -1.63
CA LYS A 172 -10.47 -1.81 -2.83
C LYS A 172 -9.36 -2.84 -3.03
N ASP A 173 -8.64 -3.20 -1.96
CA ASP A 173 -7.58 -4.20 -2.01
C ASP A 173 -8.11 -5.60 -2.32
N TRP A 174 -9.26 -5.98 -1.73
CA TRP A 174 -9.94 -7.24 -2.04
C TRP A 174 -10.37 -7.31 -3.51
N LEU A 175 -11.04 -6.28 -4.03
CA LEU A 175 -11.45 -6.19 -5.44
C LEU A 175 -10.24 -6.18 -6.39
N THR A 176 -9.13 -5.56 -6.00
CA THR A 176 -7.89 -5.55 -6.78
C THR A 176 -7.27 -6.94 -6.87
N ARG A 177 -7.20 -7.68 -5.75
CA ARG A 177 -6.75 -9.07 -5.74
C ARG A 177 -7.68 -9.97 -6.55
N LEU A 178 -8.99 -9.79 -6.39
CA LEU A 178 -9.98 -10.52 -7.17
C LEU A 178 -9.85 -10.22 -8.66
N ARG A 179 -9.63 -8.96 -9.05
CA ARG A 179 -9.43 -8.58 -10.46
C ARG A 179 -8.22 -9.29 -11.07
N HIS A 180 -7.11 -9.34 -10.34
CA HIS A 180 -5.92 -10.03 -10.80
C HIS A 180 -6.15 -11.55 -10.97
N ALA A 181 -6.93 -12.18 -10.09
CA ALA A 181 -7.21 -13.62 -10.12
C ALA A 181 -8.31 -13.98 -11.14
N ASN A 182 -9.44 -13.30 -11.09
CA ASN A 182 -10.65 -13.55 -11.88
C ASN A 182 -11.30 -12.22 -12.34
N PRO A 183 -10.92 -11.74 -13.54
CA PRO A 183 -11.39 -10.45 -14.05
C PRO A 183 -12.90 -10.28 -14.14
N ASP A 184 -13.62 -11.34 -14.53
CA ASP A 184 -15.06 -11.32 -14.73
C ASP A 184 -15.80 -11.25 -13.39
N GLN A 185 -15.42 -12.08 -12.43
CA GLN A 185 -16.00 -12.06 -11.09
C GLN A 185 -15.75 -10.72 -10.40
N ALA A 186 -14.58 -10.10 -10.58
CA ALA A 186 -14.30 -8.77 -10.03
C ALA A 186 -15.23 -7.69 -10.60
N ARG A 187 -15.51 -7.73 -11.92
CA ARG A 187 -16.45 -6.81 -12.56
C ARG A 187 -17.87 -7.03 -12.03
N GLU A 188 -18.29 -8.27 -11.86
CA GLU A 188 -19.60 -8.61 -11.29
C GLU A 188 -19.75 -8.07 -9.86
N GLN A 189 -18.75 -8.30 -8.99
CA GLN A 189 -18.73 -7.78 -7.62
C GLN A 189 -18.67 -6.25 -7.57
N LEU A 190 -17.95 -5.62 -8.50
CA LEU A 190 -17.95 -4.16 -8.62
C LEU A 190 -19.34 -3.63 -8.99
N ALA A 191 -20.05 -4.31 -9.89
CA ALA A 191 -21.38 -3.90 -10.33
C ALA A 191 -22.42 -3.92 -9.18
N THR A 192 -22.31 -4.85 -8.23
CA THR A 192 -23.26 -4.94 -7.10
C THR A 192 -23.18 -3.74 -6.17
N ILE A 193 -21.99 -3.17 -5.96
CA ILE A 193 -21.77 -2.02 -5.05
C ILE A 193 -21.78 -0.67 -5.77
N TRP A 194 -21.84 -0.65 -7.11
CA TRP A 194 -21.59 0.55 -7.90
C TRP A 194 -22.60 1.67 -7.61
N SER A 195 -23.90 1.35 -7.54
CA SER A 195 -24.96 2.35 -7.36
C SER A 195 -24.97 3.00 -5.98
N SER A 196 -24.50 2.28 -4.95
CA SER A 196 -24.49 2.74 -3.55
C SER A 196 -23.18 3.43 -3.15
N ALA A 197 -22.07 3.16 -3.86
CA ALA A 197 -20.77 3.76 -3.57
C ALA A 197 -20.77 5.29 -3.84
N PRO A 198 -20.13 6.11 -2.98
CA PRO A 198 -19.96 7.55 -3.24
C PRO A 198 -19.03 7.80 -4.44
N ALA A 199 -19.10 9.01 -5.01
CA ALA A 199 -18.45 9.31 -6.30
C ALA A 199 -16.92 9.12 -6.29
N ASN A 200 -16.25 9.49 -5.20
CA ASN A 200 -14.81 9.27 -5.03
C ASN A 200 -14.46 7.77 -4.99
N HIS A 201 -15.24 6.95 -4.28
CA HIS A 201 -15.01 5.50 -4.24
C HIS A 201 -15.28 4.85 -5.59
N ARG A 202 -16.30 5.30 -6.34
CA ARG A 202 -16.54 4.82 -7.71
C ARG A 202 -15.36 5.11 -8.64
N GLN A 203 -14.76 6.30 -8.53
CA GLN A 203 -13.55 6.65 -9.28
C GLN A 203 -12.38 5.72 -8.95
N ASP A 204 -12.19 5.42 -7.66
CA ASP A 204 -11.17 4.46 -7.23
C ASP A 204 -11.46 3.04 -7.72
N TYR A 205 -12.71 2.57 -7.62
CA TYR A 205 -13.05 1.21 -8.01
C TYR A 205 -13.02 0.99 -9.52
N ILE A 206 -13.49 1.94 -10.34
CA ILE A 206 -13.43 1.78 -11.80
C ILE A 206 -11.97 1.70 -12.29
N SER A 207 -11.04 2.35 -11.59
CA SER A 207 -9.61 2.26 -11.91
C SER A 207 -9.04 0.85 -11.77
N ILE A 208 -9.66 -0.02 -10.96
CA ILE A 208 -9.25 -1.42 -10.78
C ILE A 208 -9.36 -2.20 -12.10
N LEU A 209 -10.35 -1.89 -12.94
CA LEU A 209 -10.56 -2.58 -14.22
C LEU A 209 -9.39 -2.38 -15.20
N ALA A 210 -8.49 -1.42 -14.95
CA ALA A 210 -7.27 -1.23 -15.72
C ALA A 210 -6.36 -2.47 -15.73
N ASP A 211 -6.34 -3.24 -14.63
CA ASP A 211 -5.64 -4.52 -14.56
C ASP A 211 -6.41 -5.56 -15.36
N LYS A 212 -5.72 -6.33 -16.21
CA LYS A 212 -6.32 -7.34 -17.10
C LYS A 212 -7.60 -6.87 -17.82
N LEU A 213 -7.63 -5.63 -18.32
CA LEU A 213 -8.75 -5.06 -19.07
C LEU A 213 -9.11 -5.91 -20.29
N THR A 214 -10.40 -6.22 -20.46
CA THR A 214 -10.92 -7.06 -21.56
C THR A 214 -12.18 -6.45 -22.20
N ALA A 215 -12.58 -6.98 -23.35
CA ALA A 215 -13.82 -6.58 -24.04
C ALA A 215 -15.08 -6.82 -23.17
N ALA A 216 -15.07 -7.79 -22.25
CA ALA A 216 -16.19 -8.06 -21.35
C ALA A 216 -16.44 -6.92 -20.35
N ASP A 217 -15.48 -6.02 -20.15
CA ASP A 217 -15.63 -4.84 -19.29
C ASP A 217 -16.35 -3.67 -20.00
N GLN A 218 -16.47 -3.71 -21.33
CA GLN A 218 -17.04 -2.64 -22.13
C GLN A 218 -18.48 -2.26 -21.75
N PRO A 219 -19.42 -3.20 -21.49
CA PRO A 219 -20.78 -2.84 -21.09
C PRO A 219 -20.82 -2.03 -19.78
N PHE A 220 -20.01 -2.43 -18.80
CA PHE A 220 -19.91 -1.74 -17.51
C PHE A 220 -19.32 -0.33 -17.69
N LEU A 221 -18.21 -0.21 -18.42
CA LEU A 221 -17.56 1.09 -18.67
C LEU A 221 -18.46 2.04 -19.49
N THR A 222 -19.19 1.51 -20.46
CA THR A 222 -20.16 2.29 -21.27
C THR A 222 -21.30 2.82 -20.40
N ALA A 223 -21.79 2.01 -19.45
CA ALA A 223 -22.78 2.48 -18.47
C ALA A 223 -22.20 3.57 -17.56
N ALA A 224 -20.93 3.45 -17.14
CA ALA A 224 -20.24 4.43 -16.31
C ALA A 224 -20.04 5.81 -16.99
N LEU A 225 -20.10 5.91 -18.32
CA LEU A 225 -20.14 7.20 -19.03
C LEU A 225 -21.38 8.05 -18.69
N LYS A 226 -22.43 7.44 -18.13
CA LYS A 226 -23.65 8.14 -17.68
C LYS A 226 -23.58 8.57 -16.21
N ASP A 227 -22.44 8.36 -15.53
CA ASP A 227 -22.29 8.74 -14.13
C ASP A 227 -22.38 10.27 -13.94
N ARG A 228 -22.95 10.69 -12.81
CA ARG A 228 -23.05 12.11 -12.42
C ARG A 228 -21.68 12.77 -12.19
N SER A 229 -20.66 11.99 -11.80
CA SER A 229 -19.32 12.48 -11.51
C SER A 229 -18.50 12.62 -12.80
N LYS A 230 -17.97 13.81 -13.05
CA LYS A 230 -17.06 14.06 -14.19
C LYS A 230 -15.83 13.14 -14.14
N ALA A 231 -15.23 12.98 -12.96
CA ALA A 231 -14.02 12.16 -12.78
C ALA A 231 -14.27 10.66 -13.04
N VAL A 232 -15.47 10.15 -12.73
CA VAL A 232 -15.86 8.77 -13.04
C VAL A 232 -16.03 8.61 -14.55
N LYS A 233 -16.70 9.55 -15.23
CA LYS A 233 -16.86 9.53 -16.69
C LYS A 233 -15.52 9.58 -17.42
N GLU A 234 -14.60 10.44 -16.98
CA GLU A 234 -13.24 10.54 -17.52
C GLU A 234 -12.46 9.23 -17.33
N SER A 235 -12.59 8.59 -16.17
CA SER A 235 -11.95 7.29 -15.89
C SER A 235 -12.52 6.18 -16.78
N ALA A 236 -13.84 6.14 -16.94
CA ALA A 236 -14.52 5.18 -17.82
C ALA A 236 -14.09 5.37 -19.29
N HIS A 237 -14.09 6.62 -19.77
CA HIS A 237 -13.67 6.96 -21.13
C HIS A 237 -12.23 6.54 -21.40
N ARG A 238 -11.30 6.84 -20.48
CA ARG A 238 -9.89 6.44 -20.61
C ARG A 238 -9.71 4.92 -20.72
N LEU A 239 -10.52 4.14 -20.00
CA LEU A 239 -10.48 2.68 -20.09
C LEU A 239 -11.10 2.18 -21.39
N LEU A 240 -12.19 2.79 -21.86
CA LEU A 240 -12.77 2.46 -23.17
C LEU A 240 -11.78 2.74 -24.30
N MET A 241 -11.02 3.84 -24.25
CA MET A 241 -9.97 4.14 -25.24
C MET A 241 -8.86 3.09 -25.33
N ARG A 242 -8.74 2.19 -24.35
CA ARG A 242 -7.81 1.05 -24.36
C ARG A 242 -8.42 -0.22 -24.95
N LEU A 243 -9.70 -0.20 -25.31
CA LEU A 243 -10.44 -1.32 -25.92
C LEU A 243 -10.70 -1.01 -27.41
N PRO A 244 -10.04 -1.72 -28.34
CA PRO A 244 -10.10 -1.42 -29.78
C PRO A 244 -11.52 -1.36 -30.36
N ASP A 245 -12.40 -2.24 -29.90
CA ASP A 245 -13.77 -2.37 -30.41
C ASP A 245 -14.79 -1.51 -29.64
N SER A 246 -14.32 -0.64 -28.73
CA SER A 246 -15.19 0.26 -27.99
C SER A 246 -15.73 1.36 -28.89
N ALA A 247 -16.95 1.84 -28.60
CA ALA A 247 -17.58 2.90 -29.37
C ALA A 247 -16.72 4.19 -29.45
N PRO A 248 -16.07 4.67 -28.36
CA PRO A 248 -15.14 5.80 -28.47
C PRO A 248 -13.98 5.56 -29.44
N VAL A 249 -13.33 4.39 -29.40
CA VAL A 249 -12.22 4.08 -30.31
C VAL A 249 -12.70 3.99 -31.75
N GLN A 250 -13.83 3.31 -32.00
CA GLN A 250 -14.39 3.22 -33.35
C GLN A 250 -14.77 4.60 -33.92
N GLN A 251 -15.24 5.52 -33.06
CA GLN A 251 -15.52 6.89 -33.47
C GLN A 251 -14.24 7.67 -33.81
N HIS A 252 -13.18 7.56 -33.00
CA HIS A 252 -11.88 8.16 -33.31
C HIS A 252 -11.31 7.60 -34.62
N LEU A 253 -11.40 6.29 -34.84
CA LEU A 253 -10.99 5.65 -36.09
C LEU A 253 -11.81 6.13 -37.28
N ALA A 254 -13.11 6.37 -37.12
CA ALA A 254 -13.95 6.94 -38.17
C ALA A 254 -13.48 8.35 -38.55
N TRP A 255 -13.23 9.22 -37.56
CA TRP A 255 -12.69 10.57 -37.82
C TRP A 255 -11.32 10.53 -38.49
N LEU A 256 -10.44 9.61 -38.07
CA LEU A 256 -9.13 9.40 -38.72
C LEU A 256 -9.30 8.95 -40.18
N ARG A 257 -10.22 8.03 -40.48
CA ARG A 257 -10.46 7.55 -41.85
C ARG A 257 -11.00 8.63 -42.78
N GLU A 258 -11.79 9.57 -42.27
CA GLU A 258 -12.24 10.74 -43.04
C GLU A 258 -11.09 11.70 -43.37
N ARG A 259 -10.07 11.73 -42.51
CA ARG A 259 -8.99 12.72 -42.54
C ARG A 259 -7.66 12.16 -43.03
N LEU A 260 -7.50 10.85 -43.15
CA LEU A 260 -6.27 10.23 -43.64
C LEU A 260 -6.52 9.58 -44.99
N ALA A 261 -5.86 10.12 -46.02
CA ALA A 261 -5.87 9.55 -47.36
C ALA A 261 -4.45 9.14 -47.78
N TRP A 262 -4.34 7.96 -48.38
CA TRP A 262 -3.10 7.54 -49.01
C TRP A 262 -3.02 8.11 -50.44
N GLN A 263 -1.87 8.67 -50.80
CA GLN A 263 -1.55 9.12 -52.15
C GLN A 263 -0.24 8.47 -52.61
N ASP A 264 -0.24 7.84 -53.79
CA ASP A 264 0.92 7.06 -54.28
C ASP A 264 2.22 7.84 -54.38
N ALA A 265 2.16 9.15 -54.65
CA ALA A 265 3.35 10.00 -54.76
C ALA A 265 3.89 10.50 -53.41
N ASN A 266 3.02 10.65 -52.40
CA ASN A 266 3.32 11.42 -51.17
C ASN A 266 3.05 10.66 -49.87
N GLY A 267 2.56 9.42 -49.95
CA GLY A 267 2.17 8.61 -48.79
C GLY A 267 0.88 9.09 -48.12
N TRP A 268 0.79 8.91 -46.79
CA TRP A 268 -0.36 9.37 -46.01
C TRP A 268 -0.41 10.89 -45.93
N GLN A 269 -1.56 11.46 -46.27
CA GLN A 269 -1.87 12.88 -46.12
C GLN A 269 -3.05 13.08 -45.19
N TYR A 270 -2.97 14.16 -44.40
CA TYR A 270 -4.08 14.64 -43.60
C TYR A 270 -4.95 15.59 -44.44
N LEU A 271 -6.21 15.25 -44.62
CA LEU A 271 -7.21 16.02 -45.34
C LEU A 271 -7.91 16.99 -44.39
N ASP A 272 -8.24 18.16 -44.92
CA ASP A 272 -9.03 19.14 -44.20
C ASP A 272 -10.47 18.64 -44.08
N ALA A 273 -11.00 18.61 -42.85
CA ALA A 273 -12.35 18.16 -42.56
C ALA A 273 -12.95 19.05 -41.46
N PRO A 274 -14.23 19.42 -41.57
CA PRO A 274 -14.85 20.34 -40.62
C PRO A 274 -14.86 19.75 -39.21
N TYR A 275 -14.70 20.62 -38.22
CA TYR A 275 -14.94 20.28 -36.82
C TYR A 275 -16.44 20.05 -36.61
N THR A 276 -16.80 18.99 -35.87
CA THR A 276 -18.21 18.57 -35.71
C THR A 276 -18.69 18.68 -34.26
N ALA A 277 -20.02 18.71 -34.07
CA ALA A 277 -20.62 18.72 -32.75
C ALA A 277 -20.30 17.43 -31.96
N GLU A 278 -20.12 16.31 -32.65
CA GLU A 278 -19.73 15.03 -32.06
C GLU A 278 -18.29 15.07 -31.51
N MET A 279 -17.36 15.74 -32.20
CA MET A 279 -16.00 15.95 -31.72
C MET A 279 -16.00 16.74 -30.41
N LYS A 280 -16.79 17.82 -30.37
CA LYS A 280 -17.00 18.61 -29.14
C LYS A 280 -17.59 17.79 -28.00
N ALA A 281 -18.59 16.96 -28.30
CA ALA A 281 -19.23 16.10 -27.31
C ALA A 281 -18.29 15.03 -26.76
N ALA A 282 -17.32 14.57 -27.56
CA ALA A 282 -16.25 13.67 -27.15
C ALA A 282 -15.12 14.35 -26.37
N GLY A 283 -15.16 15.68 -26.23
CA GLY A 283 -14.14 16.44 -25.50
C GLY A 283 -12.92 16.82 -26.34
N ILE A 284 -13.00 16.70 -27.67
CA ILE A 284 -11.97 17.22 -28.57
C ILE A 284 -12.12 18.74 -28.64
N GLU A 285 -11.07 19.46 -28.26
CA GLU A 285 -11.03 20.92 -28.31
C GLU A 285 -10.77 21.40 -29.75
N GLU A 286 -11.53 22.39 -30.19
CA GLU A 286 -11.46 22.95 -31.54
C GLU A 286 -10.20 23.80 -31.76
N ILE A 287 -9.82 24.59 -30.75
CA ILE A 287 -8.77 25.61 -30.84
C ILE A 287 -7.52 25.14 -30.09
N SER A 288 -6.36 25.28 -30.71
CA SER A 288 -5.07 24.99 -30.11
C SER A 288 -4.76 25.96 -28.96
N PRO A 289 -4.31 25.47 -27.79
CA PRO A 289 -3.79 26.34 -26.73
C PRO A 289 -2.37 26.86 -27.04
N LEU A 290 -1.70 26.31 -28.06
CA LEU A 290 -0.32 26.65 -28.43
C LEU A 290 -0.29 27.49 -29.71
N LYS A 291 0.36 28.65 -29.66
CA LYS A 291 0.47 29.55 -30.83
C LYS A 291 1.22 28.97 -32.03
N GLU A 292 2.10 28.00 -31.79
CA GLU A 292 2.95 27.38 -32.82
C GLU A 292 2.29 26.15 -33.47
N GLU A 293 1.13 25.72 -32.97
CA GLU A 293 0.39 24.56 -33.47
C GLU A 293 -0.92 25.04 -34.11
N SER A 294 -1.19 24.61 -35.34
CA SER A 294 -2.46 24.91 -35.99
C SER A 294 -3.61 24.16 -35.31
N ASP A 295 -4.82 24.73 -35.34
CA ASP A 295 -6.03 24.09 -34.81
C ASP A 295 -6.25 22.69 -35.41
N ALA A 296 -5.95 22.51 -36.71
CA ALA A 296 -6.04 21.22 -37.38
C ALA A 296 -5.03 20.19 -36.83
N ALA A 297 -3.79 20.61 -36.55
CA ALA A 297 -2.77 19.74 -35.94
C ALA A 297 -3.15 19.37 -34.50
N TRP A 298 -3.68 20.33 -33.74
CA TRP A 298 -4.18 20.12 -32.38
C TRP A 298 -5.34 19.13 -32.33
N GLN A 299 -6.32 19.28 -33.22
CA GLN A 299 -7.44 18.34 -33.35
C GLN A 299 -6.94 16.93 -33.71
N LEU A 300 -6.01 16.81 -34.69
CA LEU A 300 -5.41 15.54 -35.05
C LEU A 300 -4.71 14.85 -33.86
N ARG A 301 -3.94 15.62 -33.09
CA ARG A 301 -3.25 15.12 -31.89
C ARG A 301 -4.23 14.53 -30.88
N GLN A 302 -5.38 15.17 -30.69
CA GLN A 302 -6.44 14.67 -29.79
C GLN A 302 -7.20 13.47 -30.34
N ILE A 303 -7.34 13.34 -31.67
CA ILE A 303 -7.99 12.18 -32.27
C ILE A 303 -7.08 10.94 -32.18
N ILE A 304 -5.76 11.11 -32.30
CA ILE A 304 -4.78 10.01 -32.23
C ILE A 304 -4.55 9.52 -30.79
N LEU A 305 -4.62 10.40 -29.78
CA LEU A 305 -4.36 10.12 -28.36
C LEU A 305 -5.58 9.58 -27.62
#